data_AF-A0A7H0SMN9-F1
#
_entry.id   AF-A0A7H0SMN9-F1
#
_cell.length_a   1.000
_cell.length_b   1.000
_cell.length_c   1.000
_cell.angle_alpha   90.00
_cell.angle_beta   90.00
_cell.angle_gamma   90.00
#
_symmetry.space_group_name_H-M   'P 1'
#
loop_
_entity.id
_entity.type
_entity.pdbx_description
1 polymer ?
#
loop_
_entity_poly.entity_id
_entity_poly.type
_entity_poly.pdbx_seq_one_letter_code
_entity_poly.pdbx_strand_id
1 'polypeptide(L)'
;MALITAKWGNSLEKFEDLQEQLVTKIEVDLNPILRTKTALITGSVHYKNLNHVSGKQLEETWPRAKKYLEKAVDRLSGWGFSGKKCMSSDYIVVIMAYCHYLEEEKKASLDWGKLKYWARIVNANGHFGSGSNTVADLDLKTLRDNGVSGLFDRLGDLNKLRYSKKDIIGVQRSSGIYKTLFMALLEDNIGDWEGNGRRIMSRTLNRANEIDEHHIFPKALLKEMRPDLKDDEINQIANIAPIHKDTNLGIGKKRPSEYRHAMSEADLKAHLVDFSDGKDLEENYEQFIDVRAQAIADRLNAFLGLGSDNSDSPLTP
;
A
#
# COMPACT_ATOMS: atom_id res chain seq x y z
N MET A 1 -6.30 15.17 17.96
CA MET A 1 -6.30 16.56 17.43
C MET A 1 -6.69 17.56 18.51
N ALA A 2 -7.94 17.54 19.03
CA ALA A 2 -8.43 18.50 20.04
C ALA A 2 -7.51 18.70 21.26
N LEU A 3 -6.95 17.61 21.81
CA LEU A 3 -6.01 17.70 22.95
C LEU A 3 -4.73 18.51 22.62
N ILE A 4 -4.21 18.37 21.40
CA ILE A 4 -2.97 19.03 20.97
C ILE A 4 -3.25 20.50 20.66
N THR A 5 -4.33 20.80 19.93
CA THR A 5 -4.70 22.17 19.57
C THR A 5 -5.14 22.99 20.79
N ALA A 6 -5.72 22.35 21.82
CA ALA A 6 -6.03 23.02 23.09
C ALA A 6 -4.78 23.40 23.90
N LYS A 7 -3.71 22.59 23.83
CA LYS A 7 -2.46 22.83 24.56
C LYS A 7 -1.47 23.70 23.79
N TRP A 8 -1.53 23.69 22.46
CA TRP A 8 -0.64 24.44 21.57
C TRP A 8 -1.49 25.18 20.53
N GLY A 9 -1.75 26.46 20.79
CA GLY A 9 -2.54 27.32 19.91
C GLY A 9 -1.92 27.46 18.52
N ASN A 10 -2.77 27.61 17.50
CA ASN A 10 -2.39 27.74 16.08
C ASN A 10 -1.54 26.59 15.54
N SER A 11 -1.58 25.42 16.19
CA SER A 11 -0.83 24.24 15.74
C SER A 11 -1.46 23.54 14.53
N LEU A 12 -2.77 23.72 14.31
CA LEU A 12 -3.51 23.08 13.21
C LEU A 12 -2.96 23.50 11.85
N GLU A 13 -2.83 24.81 11.61
CA GLU A 13 -2.28 25.38 10.36
C GLU A 13 -0.90 24.78 10.05
N LYS A 14 -0.04 24.63 11.06
CA LYS A 14 1.29 24.01 10.89
C LYS A 14 1.21 22.54 10.46
N PHE A 15 0.21 21.80 10.94
CA PHE A 15 0.00 20.41 10.56
C PHE A 15 -0.56 20.30 9.14
N GLU A 16 -1.47 21.20 8.77
CA GLU A 16 -2.05 21.32 7.43
C GLU A 16 -0.96 21.71 6.41
N ASP A 17 -0.12 22.69 6.70
CA ASP A 17 1.04 23.07 5.87
C ASP A 17 1.96 21.88 5.59
N LEU A 18 2.24 21.06 6.62
CA LEU A 18 3.05 19.86 6.43
C LEU A 18 2.29 18.81 5.61
N GLN A 19 1.00 18.63 5.84
CA GLN A 19 0.19 17.69 5.08
C GLN A 19 0.22 18.02 3.58
N GLU A 20 0.04 19.29 3.22
CA GLU A 20 0.12 19.79 1.84
C GLU A 20 1.50 19.55 1.21
N GLN A 21 2.57 19.62 2.01
CA GLN A 21 3.92 19.30 1.54
C GLN A 21 4.07 17.79 1.29
N LEU A 22 3.60 16.94 2.20
CA LEU A 22 3.79 15.49 2.13
C LEU A 22 2.93 14.83 1.03
N VAL A 23 1.70 15.31 0.80
CA VAL A 23 0.76 14.77 -0.21
C VAL A 23 1.33 14.80 -1.63
N THR A 24 2.34 15.66 -1.89
CA THR A 24 3.06 15.68 -3.17
C THR A 24 3.84 14.38 -3.46
N LYS A 25 4.12 13.58 -2.44
CA LYS A 25 4.86 12.30 -2.53
C LYS A 25 3.98 11.12 -2.11
N ILE A 26 3.37 11.21 -0.94
CA ILE A 26 2.53 10.17 -0.34
C ILE A 26 1.31 10.86 0.28
N GLU A 27 0.11 10.36 0.00
CA GLU A 27 -1.10 10.85 0.67
C GLU A 27 -1.04 10.41 2.14
N VAL A 28 -0.98 11.40 3.04
CA VAL A 28 -0.83 11.22 4.48
C VAL A 28 -1.90 12.07 5.15
N ASP A 29 -2.72 11.47 6.01
CA ASP A 29 -3.71 12.23 6.77
C ASP A 29 -3.07 13.05 7.91
N LEU A 30 -3.81 13.97 8.52
CA LEU A 30 -3.32 14.68 9.71
C LEU A 30 -3.01 13.74 10.89
N ASN A 31 -3.66 12.57 10.95
CA ASN A 31 -3.52 11.63 12.07
C ASN A 31 -2.08 11.11 12.22
N PRO A 32 -1.42 10.49 11.22
CA PRO A 32 -0.01 10.09 11.32
C PRO A 32 0.97 11.23 11.67
N ILE A 33 0.69 12.48 11.26
CA ILE A 33 1.51 13.65 11.67
C ILE A 33 1.45 13.81 13.20
N LEU A 34 0.23 13.82 13.74
CA LEU A 34 -0.01 13.94 15.18
C LEU A 34 0.50 12.71 15.96
N ARG A 35 0.34 11.49 15.42
CA ARG A 35 0.83 10.25 16.03
C ARG A 35 2.34 10.21 16.08
N THR A 36 3.02 10.65 15.02
CA THR A 36 4.48 10.76 14.99
C THR A 36 4.95 11.71 16.08
N LYS A 37 4.37 12.91 16.16
CA LYS A 37 4.68 13.85 17.25
C LYS A 37 4.48 13.21 18.64
N THR A 38 3.39 12.47 18.82
CA THR A 38 3.08 11.77 20.07
C THR A 38 4.15 10.70 20.40
N ALA A 39 4.55 9.92 19.40
CA ALA A 39 5.56 8.88 19.51
C ALA A 39 6.94 9.44 19.85
N LEU A 40 7.33 10.56 19.24
CA LEU A 40 8.62 11.21 19.53
C LEU A 40 8.71 11.76 20.95
N ILE A 41 7.59 12.20 21.53
CA ILE A 41 7.55 12.75 22.89
C ILE A 41 7.44 11.64 23.94
N THR A 42 6.54 10.68 23.69
CA THR A 42 6.09 9.74 24.73
C THR A 42 6.56 8.31 24.52
N GLY A 43 7.12 7.98 23.35
CA GLY A 43 7.41 6.61 22.95
C GLY A 43 6.17 5.77 22.60
N SER A 44 5.01 6.41 22.46
CA SER A 44 3.71 5.79 22.15
C SER A 44 2.92 6.65 21.17
N VAL A 45 2.10 6.04 20.33
CA VAL A 45 1.16 6.72 19.44
C VAL A 45 -0.09 7.20 20.19
N HIS A 46 -0.39 6.72 21.40
CA HIS A 46 -1.65 7.05 22.10
C HIS A 46 -1.70 8.49 22.63
N TYR A 47 -2.67 9.28 22.15
CA TYR A 47 -2.85 10.69 22.55
C TYR A 47 -3.05 10.90 24.06
N LYS A 48 -3.63 9.93 24.79
CA LYS A 48 -3.80 10.03 26.25
C LYS A 48 -2.48 10.27 26.99
N ASN A 49 -1.36 9.83 26.42
CA ASN A 49 -0.04 10.01 27.01
C ASN A 49 0.45 11.47 26.92
N LEU A 50 -0.24 12.33 26.14
CA LEU A 50 0.03 13.77 26.08
C LEU A 50 -0.64 14.55 27.22
N ASN A 51 -1.44 13.93 28.07
CA ASN A 51 -2.12 14.63 29.17
C ASN A 51 -1.13 15.38 30.08
N HIS A 52 0.04 14.80 30.32
CA HIS A 52 1.11 15.39 31.14
C HIS A 52 2.12 16.23 30.35
N VAL A 53 1.96 16.34 29.03
CA VAL A 53 2.86 17.12 28.16
C VAL A 53 2.35 18.55 28.07
N SER A 54 3.23 19.53 28.24
CA SER A 54 2.92 20.96 28.14
C SER A 54 2.84 21.45 26.68
N GLY A 55 2.17 22.58 26.46
CA GLY A 55 2.12 23.25 25.15
C GLY A 55 3.52 23.56 24.60
N LYS A 56 4.42 24.04 25.46
CA LYS A 56 5.81 24.33 25.11
C LYS A 56 6.57 23.08 24.64
N GLN A 57 6.43 21.95 25.34
CA GLN A 57 7.05 20.69 24.91
C GLN A 57 6.50 20.18 23.57
N LEU A 58 5.21 20.40 23.32
CA LEU A 58 4.61 20.12 22.01
C LEU A 58 5.30 20.99 20.96
N GLU A 59 5.32 22.30 21.13
CA GLU A 59 5.93 23.25 20.19
C GLU A 59 7.40 22.93 19.90
N GLU A 60 8.22 22.74 20.94
CA GLU A 60 9.66 22.43 20.82
C GLU A 60 9.94 21.10 20.10
N THR A 61 8.99 20.16 20.13
CA THR A 61 9.14 18.88 19.42
C THR A 61 8.70 18.95 17.96
N TRP A 62 7.99 20.00 17.56
CA TRP A 62 7.49 20.13 16.18
C TRP A 62 8.58 20.08 15.10
N PRO A 63 9.70 20.82 15.19
CA PRO A 63 10.73 20.78 14.15
C PRO A 63 11.28 19.37 13.92
N ARG A 64 11.41 18.58 14.99
CA ARG A 64 11.85 17.17 14.93
C ARG A 64 10.80 16.29 14.25
N ALA A 65 9.53 16.42 14.65
CA ALA A 65 8.44 15.67 14.03
C ALA A 65 8.33 15.94 12.52
N LYS A 66 8.38 17.22 12.13
CA LYS A 66 8.39 17.64 10.72
C LYS A 66 9.55 16.98 9.95
N LYS A 67 10.78 17.17 10.43
CA LYS A 67 11.99 16.61 9.82
C LYS A 67 11.91 15.10 9.60
N TYR A 68 11.47 14.35 10.61
CA TYR A 68 11.45 12.88 10.53
C TYR A 68 10.28 12.35 9.68
N LEU A 69 9.16 13.06 9.62
CA LEU A 69 8.07 12.77 8.68
C LEU A 69 8.50 12.98 7.23
N GLU A 70 9.15 14.10 6.92
CA GLU A 70 9.68 14.37 5.56
C GLU A 70 10.65 13.27 5.12
N LYS A 71 11.61 12.92 5.98
CA LYS A 71 12.55 11.81 5.68
C LYS A 71 11.86 10.47 5.47
N ALA A 72 10.86 10.15 6.31
CA ALA A 72 10.09 8.92 6.19
C ALA A 72 9.33 8.85 4.86
N VAL A 73 8.65 9.93 4.49
CA VAL A 73 7.89 10.04 3.24
C VAL A 73 8.82 9.95 2.03
N ASP A 74 9.98 10.61 2.07
CA ASP A 74 10.96 10.57 0.98
C ASP A 74 11.49 9.16 0.76
N ARG A 75 11.83 8.47 1.85
CA ARG A 75 12.33 7.10 1.80
C ARG A 75 11.26 6.12 1.33
N LEU A 76 10.04 6.21 1.87
CA LEU A 76 8.92 5.38 1.45
C LEU A 76 8.58 5.58 -0.03
N SER A 77 8.57 6.83 -0.50
CA SER A 77 8.37 7.15 -1.92
C SER A 77 9.48 6.55 -2.79
N GLY A 78 10.74 6.59 -2.33
CA GLY A 78 11.86 5.92 -3.00
C GLY A 78 11.78 4.39 -3.01
N TRP A 79 10.96 3.80 -2.15
CA TRP A 79 10.69 2.35 -2.11
C TRP A 79 9.43 1.93 -2.89
N GLY A 80 8.77 2.88 -3.56
CA GLY A 80 7.57 2.65 -4.36
C GLY A 80 6.25 2.86 -3.63
N PHE A 81 6.26 3.28 -2.36
CA PHE A 81 5.04 3.69 -1.66
C PHE A 81 4.67 5.09 -2.14
N SER A 82 4.05 5.22 -3.30
CA SER A 82 3.71 6.51 -3.89
C SER A 82 2.22 6.60 -4.21
N GLY A 83 1.61 7.74 -3.89
CA GLY A 83 0.19 7.99 -4.14
C GLY A 83 -0.78 7.21 -3.24
N LYS A 84 -2.08 7.48 -3.43
CA LYS A 84 -3.19 7.07 -2.57
C LYS A 84 -3.36 5.57 -2.37
N LYS A 85 -2.99 4.77 -3.38
CA LYS A 85 -3.34 3.34 -3.46
C LYS A 85 -2.22 2.40 -3.04
N CYS A 86 -1.06 2.91 -2.65
CA CYS A 86 0.10 2.07 -2.35
C CYS A 86 0.27 1.71 -0.87
N MET A 87 -0.48 2.35 0.05
CA MET A 87 -0.30 2.17 1.49
C MET A 87 -1.55 1.65 2.19
N SER A 88 -1.40 0.53 2.90
CA SER A 88 -2.44 -0.13 3.69
C SER A 88 -2.76 0.60 4.99
N SER A 89 -1.77 1.32 5.54
CA SER A 89 -1.93 2.11 6.75
C SER A 89 -0.84 3.16 6.88
N ASP A 90 -1.26 4.38 7.23
CA ASP A 90 -0.39 5.50 7.57
C ASP A 90 0.54 5.25 8.76
N TYR A 91 0.28 4.21 9.58
CA TYR A 91 1.19 3.82 10.65
C TYR A 91 2.57 3.40 10.13
N ILE A 92 2.67 2.95 8.88
CA ILE A 92 3.98 2.71 8.24
C ILE A 92 4.81 4.00 8.23
N VAL A 93 4.22 5.15 7.90
CA VAL A 93 4.89 6.46 7.95
C VAL A 93 5.33 6.81 9.37
N VAL A 94 4.46 6.58 10.36
CA VAL A 94 4.76 6.84 11.78
C VAL A 94 5.96 6.02 12.26
N ILE A 95 5.99 4.72 11.94
CA ILE A 95 7.09 3.83 12.31
C ILE A 95 8.39 4.23 11.60
N MET A 96 8.34 4.56 10.30
CA MET A 96 9.53 5.02 9.56
C MET A 96 10.08 6.36 10.09
N ALA A 97 9.21 7.29 10.46
CA ALA A 97 9.63 8.55 11.08
C ALA A 97 10.27 8.30 12.45
N TYR A 98 9.73 7.35 13.23
CA TYR A 98 10.34 6.95 14.50
C TYR A 98 11.71 6.28 14.31
N CYS A 99 11.89 5.49 13.25
CA CYS A 99 13.20 4.92 12.90
C CYS A 99 14.25 6.01 12.65
N HIS A 100 13.92 7.05 11.88
CA HIS A 100 14.82 8.19 11.69
C HIS A 100 15.16 8.92 13.00
N TYR A 101 14.19 9.05 13.90
CA TYR A 101 14.44 9.58 15.24
C TYR A 101 15.42 8.72 16.05
N LEU A 102 15.23 7.40 16.06
CA LEU A 102 16.13 6.48 16.76
C LEU A 102 17.55 6.56 16.20
N GLU A 103 17.72 6.60 14.88
CA GLU A 103 19.02 6.69 14.24
C GLU A 103 19.74 8.02 14.56
N GLU A 104 19.06 9.15 14.43
CA GLU A 104 19.71 10.46 14.54
C GLU A 104 19.87 10.97 15.98
N GLU A 105 18.86 10.75 16.83
CA GLU A 105 18.82 11.27 18.21
C GLU A 105 19.28 10.22 19.23
N LYS A 106 19.01 8.94 18.96
CA LYS A 106 19.38 7.83 19.86
C LYS A 106 20.59 7.05 19.37
N LYS A 107 21.16 7.43 18.20
CA LYS A 107 22.32 6.77 17.60
C LYS A 107 22.13 5.26 17.42
N ALA A 108 20.88 4.83 17.21
CA ALA A 108 20.57 3.44 16.92
C ALA A 108 21.09 3.07 15.52
N SER A 109 21.73 1.92 15.39
CA SER A 109 22.07 1.35 14.09
C SER A 109 20.85 0.58 13.57
N LEU A 110 20.24 1.04 12.48
CA LEU A 110 19.07 0.42 11.88
C LEU A 110 19.40 -0.10 10.47
N ASP A 111 18.99 -1.34 10.21
CA ASP A 111 19.08 -1.92 8.87
C ASP A 111 17.89 -1.45 8.01
N TRP A 112 18.14 -0.46 7.16
CA TRP A 112 17.13 0.09 6.26
C TRP A 112 16.70 -0.87 5.14
N GLY A 113 17.53 -1.85 4.78
CA GLY A 113 17.15 -2.91 3.84
C GLY A 113 16.09 -3.82 4.46
N LYS A 114 16.32 -4.23 5.71
CA LYS A 114 15.33 -4.97 6.51
C LYS A 114 14.07 -4.14 6.77
N LEU A 115 14.17 -2.84 7.06
CA LEU A 115 12.98 -1.98 7.21
C LEU A 115 12.19 -1.83 5.92
N LYS A 116 12.84 -1.77 4.75
CA LYS A 116 12.16 -1.79 3.44
C LYS A 116 11.34 -3.07 3.27
N TYR A 117 11.96 -4.21 3.56
CA TYR A 117 11.28 -5.51 3.51
C TYR A 117 10.10 -5.56 4.49
N TRP A 118 10.34 -5.22 5.76
CA TRP A 118 9.30 -5.16 6.79
C TRP A 118 8.12 -4.29 6.34
N ALA A 119 8.39 -3.08 5.82
CA ALA A 119 7.35 -2.15 5.35
C ALA A 119 6.49 -2.77 4.25
N ARG A 120 7.10 -3.49 3.29
CA ARG A 120 6.37 -4.19 2.22
C ARG A 120 5.54 -5.37 2.75
N ILE A 121 6.06 -6.15 3.68
CA ILE A 121 5.33 -7.29 4.30
C ILE A 121 4.14 -6.82 5.14
N VAL A 122 4.33 -5.81 5.99
CA VAL A 122 3.22 -5.27 6.79
C VAL A 122 2.17 -4.61 5.90
N ASN A 123 2.60 -4.04 4.76
CA ASN A 123 1.69 -3.48 3.78
C ASN A 123 0.81 -4.54 3.14
N ALA A 124 1.42 -5.63 2.64
CA ALA A 124 0.72 -6.72 1.98
C ALA A 124 -0.30 -7.40 2.90
N ASN A 125 0.06 -7.60 4.16
CA ASN A 125 -0.80 -8.30 5.12
C ASN A 125 -1.74 -7.40 5.91
N GLY A 126 -1.72 -6.07 5.72
CA GLY A 126 -2.58 -5.15 6.45
C GLY A 126 -2.36 -5.17 7.96
N HIS A 127 -1.09 -5.17 8.39
CA HIS A 127 -0.65 -5.37 9.80
C HIS A 127 -1.38 -4.47 10.81
N PHE A 128 -1.72 -3.25 10.42
CA PHE A 128 -2.39 -2.27 11.28
C PHE A 128 -3.93 -2.28 11.16
N GLY A 129 -4.53 -3.35 10.61
CA GLY A 129 -5.96 -3.41 10.35
C GLY A 129 -6.85 -3.32 11.59
N SER A 130 -6.62 -4.18 12.59
CA SER A 130 -7.38 -4.20 13.85
C SER A 130 -6.47 -3.82 15.03
N GLY A 131 -6.95 -2.95 15.93
CA GLY A 131 -6.15 -2.50 17.07
C GLY A 131 -4.91 -1.69 16.67
N SER A 132 -5.00 -0.93 15.58
CA SER A 132 -3.89 -0.22 14.93
C SER A 132 -2.97 0.55 15.89
N ASN A 133 -3.52 1.25 16.88
CA ASN A 133 -2.72 1.95 17.89
C ASN A 133 -1.89 1.00 18.76
N THR A 134 -2.49 -0.11 19.22
CA THR A 134 -1.82 -1.10 20.08
C THR A 134 -0.70 -1.80 19.33
N VAL A 135 -0.95 -2.18 18.08
CA VAL A 135 0.05 -2.80 17.19
C VAL A 135 1.21 -1.82 16.97
N ALA A 136 0.92 -0.58 16.59
CA ALA A 136 1.94 0.45 16.40
C ALA A 136 2.74 0.74 17.68
N ASP A 137 2.11 0.82 18.85
CA ASP A 137 2.81 1.02 20.13
C ASP A 137 3.78 -0.12 20.45
N LEU A 138 3.35 -1.35 20.20
CA LEU A 138 4.20 -2.51 20.40
C LEU A 138 5.36 -2.53 19.41
N ASP A 139 5.17 -2.11 18.16
CA ASP A 139 6.26 -1.99 17.18
C ASP A 139 7.24 -0.87 17.57
N LEU A 140 6.76 0.29 18.02
CA LEU A 140 7.61 1.36 18.56
C LEU A 140 8.43 0.89 19.77
N LYS A 141 7.78 0.17 20.69
CA LYS A 141 8.45 -0.43 21.86
C LYS A 141 9.52 -1.42 21.39
N THR A 142 9.20 -2.28 20.44
CA THR A 142 10.11 -3.32 19.96
C THR A 142 11.29 -2.73 19.21
N LEU A 143 11.09 -1.71 18.39
CA LEU A 143 12.19 -0.98 17.75
C LEU A 143 13.17 -0.41 18.77
N ARG A 144 12.66 0.15 19.87
CA ARG A 144 13.50 0.72 20.93
C ARG A 144 14.24 -0.35 21.73
N ASP A 145 13.55 -1.43 22.08
CA ASP A 145 14.07 -2.43 23.02
C ASP A 145 14.88 -3.54 22.32
N ASN A 146 14.54 -3.87 21.07
CA ASN A 146 15.06 -5.01 20.32
C ASN A 146 15.53 -4.66 18.89
N GLY A 147 15.43 -3.39 18.47
CA GLY A 147 15.86 -2.96 17.15
C GLY A 147 15.02 -3.52 16.00
N VAL A 148 15.58 -3.52 14.80
CA VAL A 148 14.90 -4.00 13.59
C VAL A 148 14.67 -5.51 13.64
N SER A 149 15.57 -6.30 14.24
CA SER A 149 15.38 -7.75 14.38
C SER A 149 14.13 -8.10 15.18
N GLY A 150 13.85 -7.36 16.26
CA GLY A 150 12.62 -7.59 17.03
C GLY A 150 11.34 -7.31 16.23
N LEU A 151 11.35 -6.38 15.25
CA LEU A 151 10.21 -6.20 14.35
C LEU A 151 9.98 -7.42 13.46
N PHE A 152 11.05 -8.10 13.04
CA PHE A 152 10.95 -9.32 12.23
C PHE A 152 10.40 -10.49 13.05
N ASP A 153 10.87 -10.65 14.29
CA ASP A 153 10.35 -11.65 15.21
C ASP A 153 8.83 -11.49 15.41
N ARG A 154 8.35 -10.24 15.40
CA ARG A 154 6.92 -9.90 15.51
C ARG A 154 6.10 -10.12 14.24
N LEU A 155 6.72 -10.27 13.07
CA LEU A 155 5.97 -10.57 11.86
C LEU A 155 5.29 -11.93 11.98
N GLY A 156 5.92 -12.91 12.64
CA GLY A 156 5.35 -14.24 12.84
C GLY A 156 4.75 -14.81 11.54
N ASP A 157 3.47 -15.20 11.58
CA ASP A 157 2.72 -15.74 10.44
C ASP A 157 2.53 -14.75 9.27
N LEU A 158 2.72 -13.45 9.50
CA LEU A 158 2.67 -12.43 8.43
C LEU A 158 3.89 -12.53 7.50
N ASN A 159 5.00 -13.08 7.98
CA ASN A 159 6.17 -13.39 7.16
C ASN A 159 5.95 -14.71 6.42
N LYS A 160 4.92 -14.74 5.57
CA LYS A 160 4.59 -15.90 4.74
C LYS A 160 5.79 -16.31 3.90
N LEU A 161 6.05 -17.61 3.81
CA LEU A 161 7.06 -18.14 2.89
C LEU A 161 6.72 -17.79 1.43
N ARG A 162 5.44 -17.83 1.08
CA ARG A 162 4.93 -17.55 -0.27
C ARG A 162 3.40 -17.34 -0.24
N TYR A 163 2.89 -16.46 -1.10
CA TYR A 163 1.49 -16.36 -1.48
C TYR A 163 1.13 -17.43 -2.53
N SER A 164 -0.02 -18.06 -2.37
CA SER A 164 -0.62 -18.98 -3.35
C SER A 164 -1.85 -18.34 -4.00
N LYS A 165 -2.38 -18.93 -5.09
CA LYS A 165 -3.66 -18.45 -5.66
C LYS A 165 -4.81 -18.44 -4.64
N LYS A 166 -4.81 -19.35 -3.65
CA LYS A 166 -5.83 -19.41 -2.60
C LYS A 166 -5.78 -18.19 -1.68
N ASP A 167 -4.61 -17.56 -1.52
CA ASP A 167 -4.46 -16.32 -0.77
C ASP A 167 -4.97 -15.09 -1.53
N ILE A 168 -5.26 -15.22 -2.84
CA ILE A 168 -5.66 -14.14 -3.74
C ILE A 168 -7.15 -14.21 -4.10
N ILE A 169 -7.71 -15.41 -4.26
CA ILE A 169 -9.12 -15.60 -4.57
C ILE A 169 -9.99 -14.97 -3.47
N GLY A 170 -10.99 -14.19 -3.88
CA GLY A 170 -11.91 -13.48 -2.99
C GLY A 170 -11.32 -12.25 -2.29
N VAL A 171 -10.03 -11.95 -2.47
CA VAL A 171 -9.41 -10.76 -1.87
C VAL A 171 -10.01 -9.49 -2.45
N GLN A 172 -10.37 -8.56 -1.57
CA GLN A 172 -11.04 -7.31 -1.94
C GLN A 172 -10.04 -6.16 -2.18
N ARG A 173 -10.49 -5.14 -2.91
CA ARG A 173 -9.70 -3.96 -3.33
C ARG A 173 -9.13 -3.14 -2.18
N SER A 174 -9.79 -3.14 -1.02
CA SER A 174 -9.32 -2.42 0.17
C SER A 174 -8.13 -3.08 0.87
N SER A 175 -7.81 -4.34 0.51
CA SER A 175 -6.76 -5.14 1.16
C SER A 175 -5.36 -4.57 0.98
N GLY A 176 -4.47 -4.94 1.90
CA GLY A 176 -3.03 -4.70 1.76
C GLY A 176 -2.41 -5.39 0.55
N ILE A 177 -2.94 -6.56 0.19
CA ILE A 177 -2.53 -7.35 -0.97
C ILE A 177 -2.73 -6.54 -2.25
N TYR A 178 -3.91 -5.95 -2.45
CA TYR A 178 -4.18 -5.15 -3.65
C TYR A 178 -3.26 -3.93 -3.76
N LYS A 179 -3.05 -3.23 -2.64
CA LYS A 179 -2.15 -2.07 -2.60
C LYS A 179 -0.71 -2.43 -2.93
N THR A 180 -0.27 -3.59 -2.46
CA THR A 180 1.07 -4.13 -2.77
C THR A 180 1.18 -4.63 -4.21
N LEU A 181 0.12 -5.25 -4.73
CA LEU A 181 0.04 -5.62 -6.15
C LEU A 181 0.13 -4.37 -7.02
N PHE A 182 -0.58 -3.30 -6.67
CA PHE A 182 -0.52 -2.03 -7.39
C PHE A 182 0.91 -1.46 -7.40
N MET A 183 1.63 -1.49 -6.28
CA MET A 183 3.06 -1.13 -6.25
C MET A 183 3.91 -2.00 -7.17
N ALA A 184 3.67 -3.32 -7.19
CA ALA A 184 4.40 -4.24 -8.05
C ALA A 184 4.15 -3.98 -9.54
N LEU A 185 2.91 -3.67 -9.93
CA LEU A 185 2.57 -3.32 -11.30
C LEU A 185 3.19 -1.96 -11.72
N LEU A 186 3.25 -0.99 -10.80
CA LEU A 186 3.95 0.27 -11.05
C LEU A 186 5.46 0.05 -11.26
N GLU A 187 6.09 -0.86 -10.51
CA GLU A 187 7.50 -1.23 -10.69
C GLU A 187 7.75 -1.85 -12.07
N ASP A 188 6.75 -2.56 -12.63
CA ASP A 188 6.81 -3.15 -13.98
C ASP A 188 6.52 -2.14 -15.11
N ASN A 189 6.19 -0.89 -14.79
CA ASN A 189 5.86 0.15 -15.76
C ASN A 189 4.75 -0.28 -16.74
N ILE A 190 3.66 -0.85 -16.21
CA ILE A 190 2.55 -1.36 -17.01
C ILE A 190 1.95 -0.26 -17.92
N GLY A 191 1.59 -0.67 -19.14
CA GLY A 191 0.90 0.17 -20.12
C GLY A 191 -0.59 0.30 -19.82
N ASP A 192 -1.22 1.31 -20.40
CA ASP A 192 -2.67 1.44 -20.44
C ASP A 192 -3.27 0.58 -21.56
N TRP A 193 -4.57 0.31 -21.49
CA TRP A 193 -5.26 -0.60 -22.42
C TRP A 193 -5.71 0.05 -23.73
N GLU A 194 -5.56 1.37 -23.87
CA GLU A 194 -5.84 2.09 -25.11
C GLU A 194 -4.83 1.83 -26.24
N GLY A 195 -3.73 1.11 -25.97
CA GLY A 195 -2.73 0.75 -26.98
C GLY A 195 -1.88 1.91 -27.50
N ASN A 196 -1.97 3.10 -26.89
CA ASN A 196 -1.25 4.32 -27.28
C ASN A 196 0.13 4.46 -26.62
N GLY A 197 0.57 3.47 -25.84
CA GLY A 197 1.85 3.47 -25.14
C GLY A 197 1.88 4.29 -23.84
N ARG A 198 0.75 4.86 -23.41
CA ARG A 198 0.62 5.56 -22.12
C ARG A 198 0.87 4.59 -20.96
N ARG A 199 1.57 5.05 -19.92
CA ARG A 199 1.98 4.22 -18.77
C ARG A 199 1.19 4.58 -17.52
N ILE A 200 0.89 3.57 -16.70
CA ILE A 200 0.23 3.79 -15.41
C ILE A 200 1.26 4.36 -14.43
N MET A 201 0.97 5.54 -13.89
CA MET A 201 1.85 6.26 -12.98
C MET A 201 1.16 6.47 -11.64
N SER A 202 1.87 6.28 -10.53
CA SER A 202 1.27 6.44 -9.18
C SER A 202 0.77 7.86 -8.88
N ARG A 203 1.21 8.85 -9.66
CA ARG A 203 0.88 10.27 -9.47
C ARG A 203 -0.08 10.72 -10.56
N THR A 204 -1.25 11.19 -10.14
CA THR A 204 -2.18 11.91 -11.00
C THR A 204 -1.68 13.34 -11.19
N LEU A 205 -0.88 13.56 -12.25
CA LEU A 205 -0.36 14.90 -12.58
C LEU A 205 -1.45 15.83 -13.13
N ASN A 206 -2.52 15.27 -13.70
CA ASN A 206 -3.69 15.95 -14.23
C ASN A 206 -4.85 14.93 -14.37
N ARG A 207 -6.05 15.38 -14.74
CA ARG A 207 -7.22 14.50 -14.97
C ARG A 207 -6.97 13.37 -15.99
N ALA A 208 -6.10 13.59 -16.98
CA ALA A 208 -5.78 12.57 -17.99
C ALA A 208 -4.90 11.43 -17.44
N ASN A 209 -4.28 11.62 -16.27
CA ASN A 209 -3.51 10.62 -15.53
C ASN A 209 -4.27 10.10 -14.30
N GLU A 210 -5.60 10.29 -14.26
CA GLU A 210 -6.44 9.73 -13.20
C GLU A 210 -6.60 8.22 -13.46
N ILE A 211 -6.17 7.40 -12.50
CA ILE A 211 -6.26 5.94 -12.57
C ILE A 211 -7.58 5.47 -11.94
N ASP A 212 -8.30 4.63 -12.66
CA ASP A 212 -9.50 3.97 -12.21
C ASP A 212 -9.30 2.44 -12.11
N GLU A 213 -10.25 1.77 -11.47
CA GLU A 213 -10.23 0.33 -11.23
C GLU A 213 -11.28 -0.34 -12.10
N HIS A 214 -10.84 -0.83 -13.26
CA HIS A 214 -11.70 -1.48 -14.20
C HIS A 214 -11.99 -2.92 -13.79
N HIS A 215 -13.27 -3.27 -13.68
CA HIS A 215 -13.71 -4.65 -13.62
C HIS A 215 -13.50 -5.29 -14.99
N ILE A 216 -12.50 -6.16 -15.10
CA ILE A 216 -12.13 -6.84 -16.35
C ILE A 216 -13.37 -7.49 -16.95
N PHE A 217 -14.07 -8.30 -16.18
CA PHE A 217 -15.45 -8.67 -16.48
C PHE A 217 -16.39 -7.68 -15.80
N PRO A 218 -17.10 -6.81 -16.54
CA PRO A 218 -17.93 -5.78 -15.95
C PRO A 218 -18.96 -6.35 -14.99
N LYS A 219 -19.14 -5.69 -13.84
CA LYS A 219 -20.09 -6.14 -12.81
C LYS A 219 -21.53 -6.30 -13.33
N ALA A 220 -21.99 -5.39 -14.18
CA ALA A 220 -23.33 -5.46 -14.76
C ALA A 220 -23.51 -6.69 -15.66
N LEU A 221 -22.49 -7.01 -16.45
CA LEU A 221 -22.46 -8.17 -17.34
C LEU A 221 -22.53 -9.47 -16.53
N LEU A 222 -21.68 -9.63 -15.52
CA LEU A 222 -21.69 -10.85 -14.69
C LEU A 222 -22.99 -11.02 -13.91
N LYS A 223 -23.61 -9.94 -13.42
CA LYS A 223 -24.92 -10.03 -12.76
C LYS A 223 -26.04 -10.53 -13.67
N GLU A 224 -25.95 -10.27 -14.96
CA GLU A 224 -26.94 -10.71 -15.95
C GLU A 224 -26.65 -12.13 -16.45
N MET A 225 -25.39 -12.40 -16.83
CA MET A 225 -25.00 -13.65 -17.50
C MET A 225 -24.62 -14.78 -16.53
N ARG A 226 -24.20 -14.44 -15.30
CA ARG A 226 -23.73 -15.35 -14.25
C ARG A 226 -24.39 -15.03 -12.91
N PRO A 227 -25.73 -15.14 -12.80
CA PRO A 227 -26.48 -14.77 -11.59
C PRO A 227 -26.18 -15.66 -10.38
N ASP A 228 -25.46 -16.76 -10.58
CA ASP A 228 -24.93 -17.65 -9.55
C ASP A 228 -23.77 -17.02 -8.76
N LEU A 229 -23.04 -16.06 -9.35
CA LEU A 229 -21.93 -15.38 -8.71
C LEU A 229 -22.39 -14.36 -7.68
N LYS A 230 -21.71 -14.34 -6.54
CA LYS A 230 -21.93 -13.34 -5.49
C LYS A 230 -21.17 -12.04 -5.77
N ASP A 231 -21.62 -10.96 -5.13
CA ASP A 231 -21.03 -9.64 -5.31
C ASP A 231 -19.54 -9.59 -4.90
N ASP A 232 -19.14 -10.33 -3.87
CA ASP A 232 -17.76 -10.43 -3.39
C ASP A 232 -16.85 -11.22 -4.35
N GLU A 233 -17.39 -12.26 -5.00
CA GLU A 233 -16.72 -13.00 -6.08
C GLU A 233 -16.49 -12.08 -7.29
N ILE A 234 -17.46 -11.23 -7.64
CA ILE A 234 -17.31 -10.30 -8.77
C ILE A 234 -16.31 -9.16 -8.47
N ASN A 235 -16.30 -8.66 -7.22
CA ASN A 235 -15.50 -7.50 -6.82
C ASN A 235 -14.07 -7.82 -6.36
N GLN A 236 -13.66 -9.09 -6.46
CA GLN A 236 -12.32 -9.53 -6.06
C GLN A 236 -11.22 -8.95 -6.96
N ILE A 237 -9.99 -8.83 -6.42
CA ILE A 237 -8.87 -8.17 -7.09
C ILE A 237 -8.42 -8.88 -8.37
N ALA A 238 -8.63 -10.20 -8.45
CA ALA A 238 -8.38 -10.97 -9.67
C ALA A 238 -9.29 -10.56 -10.83
N ASN A 239 -10.38 -9.83 -10.58
CA ASN A 239 -11.23 -9.22 -11.61
C ASN A 239 -10.99 -7.70 -11.79
N ILE A 240 -9.96 -7.12 -11.18
CA ILE A 240 -9.70 -5.67 -11.22
C ILE A 240 -8.36 -5.38 -11.91
N ALA A 241 -8.35 -4.42 -12.82
CA ALA A 241 -7.13 -3.89 -13.44
C ALA A 241 -7.05 -2.36 -13.26
N PRO A 242 -5.89 -1.81 -12.86
CA PRO A 242 -5.69 -0.37 -12.80
C PRO A 242 -5.43 0.18 -14.21
N ILE A 243 -6.36 0.98 -14.73
CA ILE A 243 -6.24 1.61 -16.06
C ILE A 243 -6.56 3.11 -15.94
N HIS A 244 -6.32 3.89 -16.98
CA HIS A 244 -6.75 5.29 -16.94
C HIS A 244 -8.28 5.40 -16.98
N LYS A 245 -8.80 6.44 -16.34
CA LYS A 245 -10.24 6.68 -16.21
C LYS A 245 -10.94 6.91 -17.54
N ASP A 246 -10.31 7.63 -18.47
CA ASP A 246 -10.83 7.82 -19.83
C ASP A 246 -10.91 6.49 -20.60
N THR A 247 -9.87 5.65 -20.50
CA THR A 247 -9.86 4.30 -21.07
C THR A 247 -10.95 3.42 -20.45
N ASN A 248 -11.12 3.48 -19.13
CA ASN A 248 -12.21 2.78 -18.45
C ASN A 248 -13.59 3.21 -18.97
N LEU A 249 -13.80 4.52 -19.13
CA LEU A 249 -15.05 5.06 -19.69
C LEU A 249 -15.27 4.62 -21.15
N GLY A 250 -14.22 4.53 -21.96
CA GLY A 250 -14.28 4.08 -23.35
C GLY A 250 -14.56 2.58 -23.54
N ILE A 251 -14.06 1.74 -22.62
CA ILE A 251 -14.41 0.33 -22.54
C ILE A 251 -15.86 0.18 -22.04
N GLY A 252 -16.21 0.88 -20.97
CA GLY A 252 -17.56 0.89 -20.41
C GLY A 252 -17.99 -0.48 -19.91
N LYS A 253 -19.09 -1.01 -20.46
CA LYS A 253 -19.69 -2.30 -20.06
C LYS A 253 -19.46 -3.42 -21.09
N LYS A 254 -18.55 -3.21 -22.05
CA LYS A 254 -18.23 -4.19 -23.09
C LYS A 254 -17.69 -5.48 -22.48
N ARG A 255 -17.94 -6.60 -23.17
CA ARG A 255 -17.40 -7.91 -22.76
C ARG A 255 -15.89 -7.96 -23.00
N PRO A 256 -15.11 -8.71 -22.22
CA PRO A 256 -13.68 -8.91 -22.51
C PRO A 256 -13.41 -9.36 -23.94
N SER A 257 -14.22 -10.28 -24.46
CA SER A 257 -14.15 -10.74 -25.85
C SER A 257 -14.35 -9.64 -26.90
N GLU A 258 -15.05 -8.55 -26.57
CA GLU A 258 -15.26 -7.42 -27.49
C GLU A 258 -14.10 -6.43 -27.48
N TYR A 259 -13.54 -6.12 -26.31
CA TYR A 259 -12.51 -5.08 -26.18
C TYR A 259 -11.07 -5.63 -26.17
N ARG A 260 -10.86 -6.93 -25.96
CA ARG A 260 -9.52 -7.54 -25.88
C ARG A 260 -8.63 -7.30 -27.08
N HIS A 261 -9.23 -7.19 -28.26
CA HIS A 261 -8.51 -7.03 -29.53
C HIS A 261 -7.85 -5.66 -29.68
N ALA A 262 -8.26 -4.68 -28.88
CA ALA A 262 -7.62 -3.36 -28.81
C ALA A 262 -6.31 -3.37 -27.99
N MET A 263 -6.04 -4.45 -27.24
CA MET A 263 -4.88 -4.56 -26.37
C MET A 263 -3.83 -5.48 -26.96
N SER A 264 -2.56 -5.13 -26.78
CA SER A 264 -1.46 -6.04 -27.12
C SER A 264 -1.37 -7.18 -26.10
N GLU A 265 -0.88 -8.33 -26.53
CA GLU A 265 -0.60 -9.46 -25.63
C GLU A 265 0.43 -9.06 -24.55
N ALA A 266 1.37 -8.18 -24.89
CA ALA A 266 2.34 -7.65 -23.95
C ALA A 266 1.69 -6.81 -22.84
N ASP A 267 0.73 -5.95 -23.17
CA ASP A 267 0.01 -5.14 -22.18
C ASP A 267 -0.89 -6.00 -21.30
N LEU A 268 -1.59 -6.98 -21.88
CA LEU A 268 -2.37 -7.95 -21.12
C LEU A 268 -1.50 -8.71 -20.12
N LYS A 269 -0.37 -9.25 -20.58
CA LYS A 269 0.58 -9.97 -19.72
C LYS A 269 1.16 -9.08 -18.62
N ALA A 270 1.44 -7.81 -18.92
CA ALA A 270 1.92 -6.84 -17.94
C ALA A 270 0.88 -6.58 -16.83
N HIS A 271 -0.41 -6.65 -17.16
CA HIS A 271 -1.53 -6.60 -16.20
C HIS A 271 -1.88 -7.95 -15.55
N LEU A 272 -1.09 -8.99 -15.84
CA LEU A 272 -1.31 -10.36 -15.38
C LEU A 272 -2.66 -10.93 -15.87
N VAL A 273 -3.08 -10.54 -17.08
CA VAL A 273 -4.34 -10.96 -17.71
C VAL A 273 -4.04 -11.96 -18.82
N ASP A 274 -4.76 -13.08 -18.82
CA ASP A 274 -4.70 -14.10 -19.87
C ASP A 274 -6.13 -14.40 -20.36
N PHE A 275 -6.35 -14.15 -21.65
CA PHE A 275 -7.61 -14.37 -22.36
C PHE A 275 -7.54 -15.53 -23.38
N SER A 276 -6.48 -16.35 -23.33
CA SER A 276 -6.37 -17.57 -24.14
C SER A 276 -7.48 -18.57 -23.81
N ASP A 277 -7.76 -19.49 -24.73
CA ASP A 277 -8.70 -20.62 -24.54
C ASP A 277 -10.12 -20.20 -24.06
N GLY A 278 -10.60 -19.04 -24.49
CA GLY A 278 -11.93 -18.55 -24.13
C GLY A 278 -12.04 -17.97 -22.72
N LYS A 279 -10.92 -17.66 -22.04
CA LYS A 279 -10.89 -17.00 -20.71
C LYS A 279 -11.35 -15.53 -20.75
N ASP A 280 -11.78 -15.03 -21.90
CA ASP A 280 -12.49 -13.78 -22.12
C ASP A 280 -14.03 -13.92 -22.19
N LEU A 281 -14.54 -15.15 -22.06
CA LEU A 281 -15.97 -15.46 -22.06
C LEU A 281 -16.50 -15.65 -20.64
N GLU A 282 -17.74 -15.25 -20.39
CA GLU A 282 -18.32 -15.20 -19.05
C GLU A 282 -18.54 -16.60 -18.43
N GLU A 283 -18.74 -17.61 -19.26
CA GLU A 283 -18.81 -19.02 -18.85
C GLU A 283 -17.49 -19.56 -18.28
N ASN A 284 -16.36 -18.93 -18.61
CA ASN A 284 -15.03 -19.32 -18.16
C ASN A 284 -14.48 -18.38 -17.05
N TYR A 285 -15.34 -17.58 -16.43
CA TYR A 285 -14.94 -16.58 -15.43
C TYR A 285 -14.09 -17.17 -14.30
N GLU A 286 -14.46 -18.32 -13.74
CA GLU A 286 -13.71 -18.97 -12.67
C GLU A 286 -12.32 -19.41 -13.13
N GLN A 287 -12.20 -19.90 -14.37
CA GLN A 287 -10.90 -20.30 -14.93
C GLN A 287 -10.01 -19.07 -15.13
N PHE A 288 -10.58 -17.97 -15.60
CA PHE A 288 -9.89 -16.68 -15.69
C PHE A 288 -9.39 -16.22 -14.32
N ILE A 289 -10.25 -16.25 -13.31
CA ILE A 289 -9.89 -15.87 -11.93
C ILE A 289 -8.77 -16.76 -11.39
N ASP A 290 -8.84 -18.07 -11.62
CA ASP A 290 -7.84 -19.02 -11.14
C ASP A 290 -6.45 -18.76 -11.74
N VAL A 291 -6.39 -18.52 -13.06
CA VAL A 291 -5.13 -18.20 -13.77
C VAL A 291 -4.57 -16.86 -13.32
N ARG A 292 -5.41 -15.83 -13.27
CA ARG A 292 -4.99 -14.48 -12.85
C ARG A 292 -4.60 -14.42 -11.38
N ALA A 293 -5.29 -15.14 -10.50
CA ALA A 293 -4.95 -15.23 -9.09
C ALA A 293 -3.57 -15.87 -8.87
N GLN A 294 -3.24 -16.90 -9.66
CA GLN A 294 -1.90 -17.51 -9.63
C GLN A 294 -0.83 -16.52 -10.11
N ALA A 295 -1.06 -15.83 -11.24
CA ALA A 295 -0.13 -14.83 -11.76
C ALA A 295 0.10 -13.66 -10.76
N ILE A 296 -0.96 -13.19 -10.11
CA ILE A 296 -0.89 -12.19 -9.03
C ILE A 296 -0.04 -12.71 -7.86
N ALA A 297 -0.28 -13.94 -7.40
CA ALA A 297 0.48 -14.53 -6.30
C ALA A 297 1.97 -14.58 -6.65
N ASP A 298 2.32 -15.06 -7.84
CA ASP A 298 3.70 -15.15 -8.32
C ASP A 298 4.37 -13.78 -8.42
N ARG A 299 3.66 -12.77 -8.94
CA ARG A 299 4.18 -11.41 -9.01
C ARG A 299 4.40 -10.78 -7.63
N LEU A 300 3.49 -10.99 -6.70
CA LEU A 300 3.63 -10.53 -5.31
C LEU A 300 4.82 -11.18 -4.62
N ASN A 301 5.01 -12.49 -4.81
CA ASN A 301 6.16 -13.21 -4.26
C ASN A 301 7.47 -12.62 -4.77
N ALA A 302 7.59 -12.40 -6.08
CA ALA A 302 8.76 -11.77 -6.67
C ALA A 302 9.00 -10.35 -6.13
N PHE A 303 7.94 -9.53 -6.02
CA PHE A 303 8.03 -8.15 -5.50
C PHE A 303 8.49 -8.08 -4.04
N LEU A 304 8.02 -9.03 -3.23
CA LEU A 304 8.30 -9.13 -1.81
C LEU A 304 9.61 -9.87 -1.53
N GLY A 305 10.23 -10.51 -2.53
CA GLY A 305 11.41 -11.35 -2.33
C GLY A 305 11.09 -12.67 -1.63
N LEU A 306 9.86 -13.16 -1.75
CA LEU A 306 9.40 -14.43 -1.18
C LEU A 306 9.66 -15.58 -2.15
N GLY A 307 10.26 -16.68 -1.67
CA GLY A 307 10.33 -17.93 -2.42
C GLY A 307 11.36 -18.02 -3.55
N SER A 308 12.50 -17.34 -3.42
CA SER A 308 13.72 -17.75 -4.17
C SER A 308 14.72 -18.33 -3.17
N ASP A 309 15.35 -19.45 -3.53
CA ASP A 309 16.59 -19.97 -2.91
C ASP A 309 17.76 -18.99 -3.13
N ASN A 310 17.53 -17.70 -2.94
CA ASN A 310 18.54 -16.66 -3.04
C ASN A 310 19.23 -16.55 -1.69
N SER A 311 20.51 -16.90 -1.68
CA SER A 311 21.51 -16.58 -0.67
C SER A 311 21.66 -15.06 -0.39
N ASP A 312 20.91 -14.22 -1.09
CA ASP A 312 20.81 -12.75 -0.90
C ASP A 312 19.49 -12.32 -0.26
N SER A 313 18.67 -13.26 0.24
CA SER A 313 17.57 -12.89 1.11
C SER A 313 18.15 -12.20 2.35
N PRO A 314 17.67 -11.01 2.75
CA PRO A 314 18.11 -10.34 3.98
C PRO A 314 17.76 -11.15 5.26
N LEU A 315 17.22 -12.35 5.08
CA LEU A 315 16.85 -13.34 6.09
C LEU A 315 17.93 -14.41 6.34
N THR A 316 19.08 -14.41 5.67
CA THR A 316 20.23 -15.17 6.22
C THR A 316 20.81 -14.40 7.40
N PRO A 317 20.83 -14.98 8.63
CA PRO A 317 21.42 -14.35 9.80
C PRO A 317 22.88 -13.95 9.62
#